data_AF-A0A4Y8C5A7-F1
#
_entry.id   AF-A0A4Y8C5A7-F1
#
_cell.length_a   1.000
_cell.length_b   1.000
_cell.length_c   1.000
_cell.angle_alpha   90.00
_cell.angle_beta   90.00
_cell.angle_gamma   90.00
#
_symmetry.space_group_name_H-M   'P 1'
#
loop_
_entity.id
_entity.type
_entity.pdbx_description
1 polymer ?
#
loop_
_entity_poly.entity_id
_entity_poly.type
_entity_poly.pdbx_seq_one_letter_code
_entity_poly.pdbx_strand_id
1 'polypeptide(L)'
;LVLFKESSEILDLPKYGLDDLFKISDFVISLGGDGTLISLCRKACEYDKAVLGIHAGHLGFLTDFKVDEAENFFQAFFQGEFRIEKPY
;
A
#
# COMPACT_ATOMS: atom_id res chain seq x y z
N LEU A 1 -2.61 -11.59 2.74
CA LEU A 1 -1.46 -10.77 2.29
C LEU A 1 -0.95 -11.35 0.99
N VAL A 2 -1.00 -10.58 -0.09
CA VAL A 2 -0.43 -10.94 -1.40
C VAL A 2 0.75 -10.01 -1.67
N LEU A 3 1.87 -10.53 -2.15
CA LEU A 3 3.12 -9.78 -2.27
C LEU A 3 3.63 -9.72 -3.70
N PHE A 4 4.27 -8.60 -4.01
CA PHE A 4 4.98 -8.43 -5.27
C PHE A 4 6.18 -9.38 -5.32
N LYS A 5 6.46 -9.93 -6.51
CA LYS A 5 7.42 -11.01 -6.69
C LYS A 5 8.79 -10.76 -6.04
N GLU A 6 9.31 -9.52 -6.06
CA GLU A 6 10.58 -9.12 -5.45
C GLU A 6 10.54 -9.14 -3.91
N SER A 7 9.39 -8.81 -3.31
CA SER A 7 9.21 -8.80 -1.84
C SER A 7 8.83 -10.17 -1.27
N SER A 8 8.42 -11.10 -2.13
CA SER A 8 7.92 -12.43 -1.73
C SER A 8 9.04 -13.40 -1.38
N GLU A 9 10.26 -13.19 -1.88
CA GLU A 9 11.40 -14.11 -1.73
C GLU A 9 11.86 -14.28 -0.28
N ILE A 10 11.75 -13.21 0.52
CA ILE A 10 12.17 -13.21 1.93
C ILE A 10 11.19 -14.01 2.80
N LEU A 11 9.92 -14.11 2.38
CA LEU A 11 8.83 -14.67 3.20
C LEU A 11 8.33 -16.03 2.70
N ASP A 12 8.97 -16.59 1.66
CA ASP A 12 8.54 -17.84 1.01
C ASP A 12 7.05 -17.84 0.61
N LEU A 13 6.60 -16.72 0.07
CA LEU A 13 5.21 -16.52 -0.35
C LEU A 13 5.05 -16.63 -1.87
N PRO A 14 3.83 -16.94 -2.37
CA PRO A 14 3.56 -16.96 -3.80
C PRO A 14 3.87 -15.61 -4.44
N LYS A 15 4.53 -15.65 -5.61
CA LYS A 15 4.99 -14.47 -6.33
C LYS A 15 3.90 -13.98 -7.29
N TYR A 16 3.51 -12.72 -7.17
CA TYR A 16 2.53 -12.10 -8.06
C TYR A 16 3.15 -10.98 -8.89
N GLY A 17 2.70 -10.86 -10.14
CA GLY A 17 2.91 -9.66 -10.93
C GLY A 17 2.10 -8.51 -10.37
N LEU A 18 2.49 -7.28 -10.70
CA LEU A 18 1.82 -6.09 -10.16
C LEU A 18 0.35 -6.02 -10.61
N ASP A 19 0.05 -6.41 -11.85
CA ASP A 19 -1.30 -6.45 -12.38
C ASP A 19 -2.16 -7.53 -11.70
N ASP A 20 -1.56 -8.67 -11.33
CA ASP A 20 -2.25 -9.73 -10.62
C ASP A 20 -2.65 -9.26 -9.22
N LEU A 21 -1.75 -8.56 -8.52
CA LEU A 21 -2.03 -7.97 -7.21
C LEU A 21 -3.24 -7.05 -7.26
N PHE A 22 -3.31 -6.14 -8.23
CA PHE A 22 -4.46 -5.24 -8.36
C PHE A 22 -5.77 -5.99 -8.61
N LYS A 23 -5.75 -7.05 -9.42
CA LYS A 23 -6.97 -7.83 -9.74
C LYS A 23 -7.51 -8.61 -8.55
N ILE A 24 -6.64 -9.08 -7.65
CA ILE A 24 -7.02 -10.00 -6.55
C ILE A 24 -7.09 -9.33 -5.17
N SER A 25 -6.74 -8.05 -5.06
CA SER A 25 -6.76 -7.30 -3.79
C SER A 25 -7.89 -6.28 -3.74
N ASP A 26 -8.36 -5.98 -2.53
CA ASP A 26 -9.32 -4.89 -2.28
C ASP A 26 -8.63 -3.52 -2.28
N PHE A 27 -7.40 -3.46 -1.78
CA PHE A 27 -6.52 -2.29 -1.76
C PHE A 27 -5.06 -2.73 -1.78
N VAL A 28 -4.15 -1.81 -2.09
CA VAL A 28 -2.72 -2.06 -2.10
C VAL A 28 -1.98 -1.18 -1.11
N ILE A 29 -0.84 -1.67 -0.62
CA ILE A 29 0.03 -0.95 0.31
C ILE A 29 1.34 -0.61 -0.40
N SER A 30 1.70 0.67 -0.42
CA SER A 30 3.02 1.14 -0.83
C SER A 30 3.91 1.28 0.40
N LEU A 31 4.96 0.48 0.50
CA LEU A 31 6.02 0.63 1.51
C LEU A 31 7.21 1.35 0.88
N GLY A 32 7.51 2.57 1.33
CA GLY A 32 8.61 3.37 0.78
C GLY A 32 8.37 4.88 0.91
N GLY A 33 8.98 5.67 0.02
CA GLY A 33 8.78 7.11 -0.02
C GLY A 33 7.74 7.56 -1.05
N ASP A 34 7.59 8.88 -1.21
CA ASP A 34 6.62 9.51 -2.12
C ASP A 34 6.77 9.03 -3.58
N GLY A 35 8.00 8.82 -4.06
CA GLY A 35 8.24 8.29 -5.41
C GLY A 35 7.69 6.88 -5.61
N THR A 36 7.79 6.01 -4.60
CA THR A 36 7.21 4.66 -4.63
C THR A 36 5.69 4.75 -4.65
N LEU A 37 5.12 5.60 -3.79
CA LEU A 37 3.67 5.81 -3.69
C LEU A 37 3.10 6.33 -5.02
N ILE A 38 3.67 7.39 -5.59
CA ILE A 38 3.22 7.97 -6.87
C ILE A 38 3.31 6.94 -8.00
N SER A 39 4.40 6.17 -8.06
CA SER A 39 4.57 5.11 -9.06
C SER A 39 3.46 4.05 -8.96
N LEU A 40 3.11 3.64 -7.74
CA LEU A 40 2.04 2.68 -7.49
C LEU A 40 0.67 3.28 -7.82
N CYS A 41 0.38 4.51 -7.40
CA CYS A 41 -0.89 5.21 -7.65
C CYS A 41 -1.20 5.32 -9.15
N ARG A 42 -0.20 5.59 -10.00
CA ARG A 42 -0.39 5.65 -11.46
C ARG A 42 -0.98 4.37 -12.03
N LYS A 43 -0.51 3.21 -11.55
CA LYS A 43 -1.08 1.92 -11.96
C LYS A 43 -2.38 1.60 -11.24
N ALA A 44 -2.47 1.86 -9.93
CA ALA A 44 -3.67 1.57 -9.16
C ALA A 44 -4.93 2.28 -9.72
N CYS A 45 -4.76 3.47 -10.29
CA CYS A 45 -5.81 4.21 -10.98
C CYS A 45 -6.42 3.43 -12.16
N GLU A 46 -5.61 2.67 -12.90
CA GLU A 46 -6.08 1.83 -14.02
C GLU A 46 -6.98 0.68 -13.55
N TYR A 47 -6.92 0.32 -12.26
CA TYR A 47 -7.67 -0.79 -11.64
C TYR A 47 -8.73 -0.34 -10.62
N ASP A 48 -8.94 0.98 -10.45
CA ASP A 48 -9.79 1.57 -9.40
C ASP A 48 -9.47 1.03 -7.99
N LYS A 49 -8.17 0.94 -7.67
CA LYS A 49 -7.70 0.40 -6.39
C LYS A 49 -7.28 1.50 -5.43
N ALA A 50 -7.76 1.41 -4.20
CA ALA A 50 -7.28 2.25 -3.12
C ALA A 50 -5.81 1.92 -2.80
N VAL A 51 -5.04 2.95 -2.47
CA VAL A 51 -3.62 2.85 -2.13
C VAL A 51 -3.42 3.38 -0.72
N LEU A 52 -2.71 2.62 0.10
CA LEU A 52 -2.24 3.04 1.42
C LEU A 52 -0.72 3.22 1.38
N GLY A 53 -0.21 4.42 1.65
CA GLY A 53 1.21 4.73 1.68
C GLY A 53 1.79 4.68 3.10
N ILE A 54 2.74 3.77 3.33
CA ILE A 54 3.45 3.65 4.61
C ILE A 54 4.91 4.05 4.42
N HIS A 55 5.34 5.08 5.16
CA HIS A 55 6.70 5.60 5.04
C HIS A 55 7.72 4.77 5.82
N ALA A 56 8.67 4.15 5.13
CA ALA A 56 9.72 3.29 5.72
C ALA A 56 11.02 4.07 6.07
N GLY A 57 10.89 5.29 6.60
CA GLY A 57 11.99 6.27 6.78
C GLY A 57 11.54 7.56 7.50
N HIS A 58 12.07 8.73 7.11
CA HIS A 58 11.61 10.02 7.62
C HIS A 58 10.29 10.46 6.95
N LEU A 59 9.33 11.00 7.70
CA LEU A 59 7.98 11.29 7.20
C LEU A 59 8.01 12.10 5.87
N GLY A 60 7.45 11.51 4.81
CA GLY A 60 7.28 12.14 3.49
C GLY A 60 6.05 13.04 3.44
N PHE A 61 5.81 13.70 2.30
CA PHE A 61 4.68 14.62 2.16
C PHE A 61 3.36 13.92 1.83
N LEU A 62 3.41 12.74 1.19
CA LEU A 62 2.23 12.07 0.63
C LEU A 62 1.88 10.75 1.32
N THR A 63 2.78 10.20 2.12
CA THR A 63 2.56 8.94 2.84
C THR A 63 1.67 9.15 4.06
N ASP A 64 0.72 8.25 4.27
CA ASP A 64 -0.35 8.35 5.28
C ASP A 64 0.18 8.31 6.73
N PHE A 65 1.19 7.48 7.00
CA PHE A 65 1.84 7.37 8.32
C PHE A 65 3.19 6.62 8.24
N LYS A 66 3.97 6.61 9.32
CA LYS A 66 5.25 5.89 9.42
C LYS A 66 5.08 4.44 9.88
N VAL A 67 6.05 3.58 9.57
CA VAL A 67 6.02 2.14 9.98
C VAL A 67 5.78 1.92 11.48
N ASP A 68 6.30 2.78 12.36
CA ASP A 68 6.08 2.69 13.81
C ASP A 68 4.64 3.03 14.25
N GLU A 69 3.87 3.70 13.39
CA GLU A 69 2.46 4.04 13.60
C GLU A 69 1.51 2.98 12.99
N ALA A 70 2.06 2.02 12.23
CA ALA A 70 1.27 1.05 11.47
C ALA A 70 0.38 0.18 12.35
N GLU A 71 0.88 -0.23 13.52
CA GLU A 71 0.10 -1.06 14.45
C GLU A 71 -1.18 -0.34 14.90
N ASN A 72 -1.06 0.92 15.32
CA ASN A 72 -2.20 1.74 15.74
C ASN A 72 -3.17 1.99 14.57
N PHE A 73 -2.65 2.28 13.38
CA PHE A 73 -3.49 2.45 12.20
C PHE A 73 -4.29 1.19 11.90
N PHE A 74 -3.67 0.01 11.87
CA PHE A 74 -4.38 -1.22 11.53
C PHE A 74 -5.41 -1.60 12.60
N GLN A 75 -5.17 -1.29 13.87
CA GLN A 75 -6.20 -1.44 14.91
C GLN A 75 -7.46 -0.63 14.60
N ALA A 76 -7.31 0.65 14.23
CA ALA A 76 -8.44 1.52 13.83
C ALA A 76 -9.06 1.05 12.49
N PHE A 77 -8.25 0.67 11.52
CA PHE A 77 -8.69 0.18 10.22
C PHE A 77 -9.61 -1.04 10.35
N PHE A 78 -9.25 -2.02 11.18
CA PHE A 78 -10.09 -3.20 11.42
C PHE A 78 -11.38 -2.90 12.20
N GLN A 79 -11.46 -1.75 12.87
CA GLN A 79 -12.69 -1.24 13.48
C GLN A 79 -13.56 -0.45 12.48
N GLY A 80 -13.10 -0.30 11.23
CA GLY A 80 -13.78 0.50 10.20
C GLY A 80 -13.48 1.99 10.30
N GLU A 81 -12.52 2.39 11.13
CA GLU A 81 -12.16 3.79 11.36
C GLU A 81 -11.09 4.24 10.36
N PHE A 82 -11.48 4.39 9.11
CA PHE A 82 -10.62 4.90 8.04
C PHE A 82 -11.42 5.76 7.06
N ARG A 83 -10.71 6.53 6.24
CA ARG A 83 -11.29 7.33 5.16
C ARG A 83 -10.55 7.06 3.87
N ILE A 84 -11.31 6.93 2.78
CA ILE A 84 -10.75 6.90 1.43
C ILE A 84 -10.87 8.31 0.85
N GLU A 85 -9.76 8.85 0.39
CA GLU A 85 -9.72 10.13 -0.30
C GLU A 85 -9.55 9.92 -1.81
N LYS A 86 -10.23 10.74 -2.59
CA LYS A 86 -10.08 10.79 -4.05
C LYS A 86 -9.48 12.15 -4.41
N PRO A 87 -8.22 12.23 -4.85
CA PRO A 87 -7.66 13.49 -5.31
C PRO A 87 -8.46 13.96 -6.53
N TYR A 88 -8.86 15.25 -6.51
CA TYR A 88 -9.68 15.89 -7.55
C TYR A 88 -8.90 16.14 -8.85
#